data_AF-A0A3M2GTN0-F1
#
_entry.id   AF-A0A3M2GTN0-F1
#
_cell.length_a   1.000
_cell.length_b   1.000
_cell.length_c   1.000
_cell.angle_alpha   90.00
_cell.angle_beta   90.00
_cell.angle_gamma   90.00
#
_symmetry.space_group_name_H-M   'P 1'
#
loop_
_entity.id
_entity.type
_entity.pdbx_description
1 polymer ?
#
loop_
_entity_poly.entity_id
_entity_poly.type
_entity_poly.pdbx_seq_one_letter_code
_entity_poly.pdbx_strand_id
1 'polypeptide(L)'
;VTITADATGLTPGSYDCNLVIHSNDPDENPVTVPVHLLVTPPGGFDALVWDAFGTPLTPQQIVEKVKREKGVTISLEEAERLSRMVPTQSATEIVNALTNLGLTSNLVFDITSENLNNYNYVFVVLGQYPNNHIIPAGSVEATKIENYIAGGGNVYMEGGDVWYFDPIVGGHDFGPTFGINPISDGASGGELSNIVGHSFAAGLDYAYNVGTDNYPDHIDPTGTGFLLHENTSPVFNCGIGNQPAGRTIGTSFEFGQLIDGAVTKTDLMAAYINFFDNGLGTPDITVTPTSFTFAVPPGGTDTQVMTIGNVGNANLNWNITEQQLPLVLPDGRRLPVTVQ
;
A
#
# COMPACT_ATOMS: atom_id res chain seq x y z
N VAL A 1 -11.70 -44.88 -7.03
CA VAL A 1 -10.57 -44.82 -6.08
C VAL A 1 -10.11 -43.38 -6.04
N THR A 2 -9.89 -42.82 -4.84
CA THR A 2 -9.38 -41.45 -4.67
C THR A 2 -7.97 -41.55 -4.14
N ILE A 3 -7.03 -40.84 -4.76
CA ILE A 3 -5.63 -40.76 -4.33
C ILE A 3 -5.41 -39.34 -3.79
N THR A 4 -4.88 -39.24 -2.58
CA THR A 4 -4.63 -37.97 -1.89
C THR A 4 -3.15 -37.89 -1.54
N ALA A 5 -2.52 -36.74 -1.80
CA ALA A 5 -1.19 -36.42 -1.32
C ALA A 5 -1.31 -35.35 -0.22
N ASP A 6 -0.66 -35.57 0.93
CA ASP A 6 -0.59 -34.63 2.03
C ASP A 6 0.85 -34.10 2.14
N ALA A 7 1.01 -32.79 1.94
CA ALA A 7 2.31 -32.13 1.99
C ALA A 7 2.63 -31.54 3.37
N THR A 8 1.81 -31.82 4.40
CA THR A 8 2.02 -31.32 5.75
C THR A 8 3.41 -31.72 6.26
N GLY A 9 4.23 -30.71 6.57
CA GLY A 9 5.59 -30.92 7.09
C GLY A 9 6.67 -31.23 6.05
N LEU A 10 6.35 -31.22 4.75
CA LEU A 10 7.35 -31.33 3.69
C LEU A 10 8.04 -29.98 3.43
N THR A 11 9.32 -30.04 3.07
CA THR A 11 10.06 -28.88 2.57
C THR A 11 9.76 -28.65 1.08
N PRO A 12 9.95 -27.43 0.55
CA PRO A 12 9.82 -27.21 -0.89
C PRO A 12 10.78 -28.09 -1.70
N GLY A 13 10.28 -28.68 -2.80
CA GLY A 13 11.02 -29.61 -3.64
C GLY A 13 10.13 -30.55 -4.46
N SER A 14 10.76 -31.32 -5.34
CA SER A 14 10.10 -32.38 -6.12
C SER A 14 10.22 -33.72 -5.40
N TYR A 15 9.14 -34.48 -5.40
CA TYR A 15 9.01 -35.78 -4.77
C TYR A 15 8.39 -36.76 -5.76
N ASP A 16 9.10 -37.85 -6.04
CA ASP A 16 8.67 -38.85 -7.00
C ASP A 16 8.46 -40.19 -6.30
N CYS A 17 7.36 -40.86 -6.63
CA CYS A 17 7.13 -42.23 -6.20
C CYS A 17 6.36 -43.03 -7.24
N ASN A 18 6.13 -44.30 -6.95
CA ASN A 18 5.38 -45.20 -7.81
C ASN A 18 4.19 -45.77 -7.05
N LEU A 19 2.97 -45.58 -7.58
CA LEU A 19 1.79 -46.30 -7.13
C LEU A 19 1.79 -47.70 -7.77
N VAL A 20 1.81 -48.74 -6.94
CA VAL A 20 1.79 -50.14 -7.39
C VAL A 20 0.39 -50.70 -7.21
N ILE A 21 -0.24 -51.08 -8.31
CA ILE A 21 -1.58 -51.68 -8.33
C ILE A 21 -1.43 -53.16 -8.64
N HIS A 22 -1.79 -54.00 -7.67
CA HIS A 22 -1.86 -55.44 -7.86
C HIS A 22 -3.22 -55.83 -8.44
N SER A 23 -3.19 -56.58 -9.55
CA SER A 23 -4.37 -57.09 -10.24
C SER A 23 -4.31 -58.61 -10.34
N ASN A 24 -5.43 -59.26 -10.63
CA ASN A 24 -5.46 -60.68 -11.01
C ASN A 24 -5.46 -60.87 -12.54
N ASP A 25 -5.10 -59.82 -13.29
CA ASP A 25 -4.81 -59.91 -14.71
C ASP A 25 -3.41 -60.53 -14.87
N PRO A 26 -3.28 -61.72 -15.52
CA PRO A 26 -2.01 -62.42 -15.62
C PRO A 26 -0.98 -61.71 -16.51
N ASP A 27 -1.41 -60.81 -17.39
CA ASP A 27 -0.53 -60.11 -18.34
C ASP A 27 -0.06 -58.75 -17.81
N GLU A 28 -0.85 -58.11 -16.93
CA GLU A 28 -0.60 -56.76 -16.40
C GLU A 28 -0.70 -56.73 -14.86
N ASN A 29 0.25 -57.40 -14.18
CA ASN A 29 0.39 -57.36 -12.73
C ASN A 29 1.86 -57.42 -12.24
N PRO A 30 2.31 -56.43 -11.44
CA PRO A 30 1.60 -55.22 -11.06
C PRO A 30 1.65 -54.13 -12.14
N VAL A 31 0.62 -53.29 -12.18
CA VAL A 31 0.67 -52.02 -12.92
C VAL A 31 1.35 -50.99 -12.04
N THR A 32 2.40 -50.35 -12.55
CA THR A 32 3.12 -49.28 -11.86
C THR A 32 2.79 -47.95 -12.50
N VAL A 33 2.27 -47.01 -11.70
CA VAL A 33 1.94 -45.66 -12.14
C VAL A 33 2.88 -44.67 -11.43
N PRO A 34 3.74 -43.93 -12.16
CA PRO A 34 4.58 -42.90 -11.54
C PRO A 34 3.70 -41.75 -11.03
N VAL A 35 4.04 -41.25 -9.85
CA VAL A 35 3.39 -40.11 -9.19
C VAL A 35 4.46 -39.05 -8.93
N HIS A 36 4.19 -37.85 -9.42
CA HIS A 36 5.05 -36.68 -9.25
C HIS A 36 4.34 -35.67 -8.34
N LEU A 37 5.01 -35.22 -7.27
CA LEU A 37 4.53 -34.18 -6.36
C LEU A 37 5.56 -33.03 -6.28
N LEU A 38 5.12 -31.81 -6.54
CA LEU A 38 5.92 -30.59 -6.33
C LEU A 38 5.39 -29.82 -5.12
N VAL A 39 6.25 -29.59 -4.12
CA VAL A 39 5.96 -28.73 -2.96
C VAL A 39 6.66 -27.39 -3.17
N THR A 40 5.92 -26.28 -3.17
CA THR A 40 6.48 -24.93 -3.33
C THR A 40 6.74 -24.27 -1.97
N PRO A 41 7.63 -23.25 -1.86
CA PRO A 41 7.77 -22.44 -0.64
C PRO A 41 6.42 -21.83 -0.19
N PRO A 42 6.26 -21.46 1.10
CA PRO A 42 5.13 -20.63 1.49
C PRO A 42 5.22 -19.31 0.70
N GLY A 43 4.25 -19.09 -0.19
CA GLY A 43 4.31 -18.02 -1.19
C GLY A 43 3.58 -18.42 -2.47
N GLY A 44 2.25 -18.56 -2.39
CA GLY A 44 1.43 -18.76 -3.58
C GLY A 44 1.32 -17.49 -4.44
N PHE A 45 1.43 -16.32 -3.82
CA PHE A 45 1.30 -15.02 -4.45
C PHE A 45 2.10 -13.95 -3.68
N ASP A 46 2.61 -12.93 -4.36
CA ASP A 46 3.29 -11.78 -3.74
C ASP A 46 2.31 -10.89 -2.97
N ALA A 47 1.10 -10.72 -3.51
CA ALA A 47 0.06 -9.86 -2.94
C ALA A 47 -1.23 -10.63 -2.65
N LEU A 48 -1.97 -10.19 -1.64
CA LEU A 48 -3.39 -10.48 -1.49
C LEU A 48 -4.19 -9.25 -1.88
N VAL A 49 -5.21 -9.43 -2.71
CA VAL A 49 -6.19 -8.40 -3.05
C VAL A 49 -7.53 -8.87 -2.49
N TRP A 50 -8.00 -8.21 -1.44
CA TRP A 50 -9.32 -8.47 -0.88
C TRP A 50 -10.34 -7.51 -1.50
N ASP A 51 -11.20 -8.08 -2.32
CA ASP A 51 -12.40 -7.42 -2.80
C ASP A 51 -13.54 -7.71 -1.80
N ALA A 52 -13.81 -6.76 -0.90
CA ALA A 52 -14.81 -6.92 0.14
C ALA A 52 -16.25 -6.78 -0.40
N PHE A 53 -16.41 -6.47 -1.69
CA PHE A 53 -17.71 -6.42 -2.32
C PHE A 53 -18.34 -7.83 -2.34
N GLY A 54 -19.36 -7.99 -1.51
CA GLY A 54 -20.26 -9.14 -1.57
C GLY A 54 -21.22 -9.05 -2.77
N THR A 55 -22.42 -9.59 -2.61
CA THR A 55 -23.48 -9.41 -3.62
C THR A 55 -23.94 -7.95 -3.61
N PRO A 56 -24.01 -7.26 -4.77
CA PRO A 56 -24.53 -5.89 -4.85
C PRO A 56 -25.92 -5.75 -4.21
N LEU A 57 -26.19 -4.61 -3.55
CA LEU A 57 -27.47 -4.35 -2.92
C LEU A 57 -28.57 -4.17 -3.98
N THR A 58 -29.75 -4.71 -3.70
CA THR A 58 -30.96 -4.41 -4.50
C THR A 58 -31.35 -2.93 -4.33
N PRO A 59 -32.04 -2.31 -5.30
CA PRO A 59 -32.53 -0.93 -5.15
C PRO A 59 -33.32 -0.71 -3.86
N GLN A 60 -34.15 -1.67 -3.43
CA GLN A 60 -34.89 -1.57 -2.17
C GLN A 60 -33.96 -1.54 -0.95
N GLN A 61 -32.94 -2.40 -0.92
CA GLN A 61 -31.94 -2.38 0.15
C GLN A 61 -31.13 -1.08 0.17
N ILE A 62 -30.87 -0.47 -0.99
CA ILE A 62 -30.23 0.84 -1.07
C ILE A 62 -31.14 1.93 -0.47
N VAL A 63 -32.43 1.97 -0.79
CA VAL A 63 -33.38 2.93 -0.18
C VAL A 63 -33.36 2.81 1.35
N GLU A 64 -33.39 1.58 1.87
CA GLU A 64 -33.36 1.31 3.31
C GLU A 64 -32.02 1.73 3.94
N LYS A 65 -30.89 1.44 3.28
CA LYS A 65 -29.55 1.85 3.71
C LYS A 65 -29.41 3.36 3.77
N VAL A 66 -29.83 4.10 2.74
CA VAL A 66 -29.77 5.58 2.68
C VAL A 66 -30.59 6.23 3.78
N LYS A 67 -31.79 5.71 4.03
CA LYS A 67 -32.61 6.21 5.12
C LYS A 67 -31.99 5.94 6.49
N ARG A 68 -31.38 4.78 6.68
CA ARG A 68 -30.76 4.38 7.95
C ARG A 68 -29.50 5.18 8.23
N GLU A 69 -28.63 5.34 7.24
CA GLU A 69 -27.26 5.83 7.44
C GLU A 69 -27.15 7.33 7.20
N LYS A 70 -27.79 7.85 6.15
CA LYS A 70 -27.71 9.28 5.81
C LYS A 70 -28.97 10.06 6.22
N GLY A 71 -29.99 9.38 6.76
CA GLY A 71 -31.24 10.02 7.24
C GLY A 71 -32.15 10.57 6.14
N VAL A 72 -31.85 10.27 4.87
CA VAL A 72 -32.55 10.77 3.68
C VAL A 72 -33.35 9.65 3.02
N THR A 73 -34.51 9.95 2.45
CA THR A 73 -35.25 8.99 1.61
C THR A 73 -35.05 9.33 0.14
N ILE A 74 -34.57 8.38 -0.65
CA ILE A 74 -34.40 8.51 -2.11
C ILE A 74 -35.49 7.74 -2.86
N SER A 75 -35.68 8.06 -4.15
CA SER A 75 -36.62 7.33 -5.01
C SER A 75 -36.05 5.95 -5.39
N LEU A 76 -36.92 5.02 -5.81
CA LEU A 76 -36.46 3.74 -6.38
C LEU A 76 -35.68 3.93 -7.68
N GLU A 77 -36.01 4.96 -8.47
CA GLU A 77 -35.27 5.29 -9.69
C GLU A 77 -33.83 5.74 -9.36
N GLU A 78 -33.67 6.56 -8.32
CA GLU A 78 -32.35 6.95 -7.82
C GLU A 78 -31.60 5.76 -7.23
N ALA A 79 -32.28 4.89 -6.48
CA ALA A 79 -31.68 3.67 -5.96
C ALA A 79 -31.28 2.69 -7.07
N GLU A 80 -32.03 2.60 -8.17
CA GLU A 80 -31.64 1.84 -9.37
C GLU A 80 -30.43 2.43 -10.07
N ARG A 81 -30.28 3.76 -10.06
CA ARG A 81 -29.07 4.43 -10.55
C ARG A 81 -27.87 4.05 -9.70
N LEU A 82 -27.99 4.14 -8.37
CA LEU A 82 -26.94 3.78 -7.42
C LEU A 82 -26.61 2.28 -7.43
N SER A 83 -27.59 1.40 -7.63
CA SER A 83 -27.33 -0.06 -7.77
C SER A 83 -26.59 -0.41 -9.07
N ARG A 84 -26.64 0.48 -10.07
CA ARG A 84 -25.93 0.34 -11.35
C ARG A 84 -24.62 1.12 -11.39
N MET A 85 -24.31 1.92 -10.36
CA MET A 85 -22.93 2.38 -10.16
C MET A 85 -22.10 1.12 -10.02
N VAL A 86 -21.30 0.85 -11.05
CA VAL A 86 -20.61 -0.41 -11.24
C VAL A 86 -19.78 -0.68 -9.99
N PRO A 87 -19.94 -1.82 -9.30
CA PRO A 87 -19.02 -2.23 -8.23
C PRO A 87 -17.60 -2.08 -8.79
N THR A 88 -16.71 -1.47 -8.03
CA THR A 88 -15.48 -0.99 -8.63
C THR A 88 -14.69 -2.07 -9.31
N GLN A 89 -14.11 -1.71 -10.46
CA GLN A 89 -13.09 -2.55 -11.07
C GLN A 89 -11.76 -2.42 -10.32
N SER A 90 -11.71 -1.74 -9.16
CA SER A 90 -10.48 -1.50 -8.41
C SER A 90 -9.70 -2.77 -8.13
N ALA A 91 -10.33 -3.82 -7.62
CA ALA A 91 -9.63 -5.08 -7.39
C ALA A 91 -9.05 -5.67 -8.70
N THR A 92 -9.79 -5.58 -9.81
CA THR A 92 -9.32 -6.01 -11.14
C THR A 92 -8.17 -5.13 -11.65
N GLU A 93 -8.28 -3.81 -11.52
CA GLU A 93 -7.26 -2.86 -11.95
C GLU A 93 -5.98 -2.96 -11.10
N ILE A 94 -6.11 -3.24 -9.80
CA ILE A 94 -4.99 -3.54 -8.89
C ILE A 94 -4.30 -4.84 -9.34
N VAL A 95 -5.05 -5.92 -9.59
CA VAL A 95 -4.51 -7.20 -10.09
C VAL A 95 -3.79 -7.00 -11.44
N ASN A 96 -4.38 -6.23 -12.36
CA ASN A 96 -3.77 -5.91 -13.64
C ASN A 96 -2.47 -5.11 -13.47
N ALA A 97 -2.48 -4.08 -12.62
CA ALA A 97 -1.31 -3.26 -12.35
C ALA A 97 -0.18 -4.07 -11.71
N LEU A 98 -0.48 -4.94 -10.73
CA LEU A 98 0.49 -5.86 -10.12
C LEU A 98 1.05 -6.85 -11.15
N THR A 99 0.20 -7.44 -11.99
CA THR A 99 0.61 -8.37 -13.05
C THR A 99 1.55 -7.68 -14.04
N ASN A 100 1.27 -6.42 -14.41
CA ASN A 100 2.14 -5.64 -15.30
C ASN A 100 3.52 -5.35 -14.70
N LEU A 101 3.64 -5.34 -13.36
CA LEU A 101 4.92 -5.24 -12.65
C LEU A 101 5.62 -6.60 -12.47
N GLY A 102 5.01 -7.69 -12.94
CA GLY A 102 5.52 -9.05 -12.78
C GLY A 102 5.25 -9.66 -11.40
N LEU A 103 4.35 -9.07 -10.62
CA LEU A 103 3.93 -9.59 -9.32
C LEU A 103 2.72 -10.51 -9.47
N THR A 104 2.66 -11.51 -8.62
CA THR A 104 1.54 -12.46 -8.51
C THR A 104 0.59 -12.01 -7.40
N SER A 105 -0.73 -12.14 -7.61
CA SER A 105 -1.74 -11.73 -6.63
C SER A 105 -2.84 -12.76 -6.44
N ASN A 106 -3.25 -13.01 -5.20
CA ASN A 106 -4.44 -13.78 -4.85
C ASN A 106 -5.64 -12.83 -4.70
N LEU A 107 -6.61 -12.91 -5.59
CA LEU A 107 -7.88 -12.18 -5.44
C LEU A 107 -8.84 -13.01 -4.59
N VAL A 108 -9.25 -12.45 -3.45
CA VAL A 108 -10.14 -13.11 -2.49
C VAL A 108 -11.35 -12.24 -2.17
N PHE A 109 -12.44 -12.89 -1.75
CA PHE A 109 -13.68 -12.23 -1.33
C PHE A 109 -13.96 -12.42 0.18
N ASP A 110 -13.14 -13.22 0.86
CA ASP A 110 -13.21 -13.46 2.31
C ASP A 110 -11.79 -13.52 2.90
N ILE A 111 -11.36 -12.40 3.48
CA ILE A 111 -10.05 -12.27 4.12
C ILE A 111 -9.95 -13.07 5.44
N THR A 112 -11.07 -13.49 6.04
CA THR A 112 -11.06 -14.20 7.32
C THR A 112 -10.45 -15.59 7.21
N SER A 113 -10.47 -16.18 6.01
CA SER A 113 -9.84 -17.48 5.72
C SER A 113 -8.33 -17.39 5.47
N GLU A 114 -7.80 -16.20 5.22
CA GLU A 114 -6.42 -15.99 4.74
C GLU A 114 -5.42 -15.75 5.87
N ASN A 115 -4.18 -16.21 5.71
CA ASN A 115 -3.07 -15.81 6.58
C ASN A 115 -2.28 -14.68 5.92
N LEU A 116 -2.48 -13.44 6.37
CA LEU A 116 -1.89 -12.25 5.74
C LEU A 116 -0.36 -12.26 5.74
N ASN A 117 0.27 -12.95 6.70
CA ASN A 117 1.73 -13.08 6.77
C ASN A 117 2.33 -13.94 5.63
N ASN A 118 1.50 -14.56 4.79
CA ASN A 118 1.95 -15.26 3.58
C ASN A 118 2.19 -14.32 2.39
N TYR A 119 1.86 -13.03 2.52
CA TYR A 119 1.89 -12.04 1.44
C TYR A 119 2.79 -10.86 1.80
N ASN A 120 3.49 -10.31 0.81
CA ASN A 120 4.33 -9.11 0.97
C ASN A 120 3.49 -7.83 1.03
N TYR A 121 2.33 -7.84 0.36
CA TYR A 121 1.43 -6.72 0.22
C TYR A 121 -0.02 -7.18 0.38
N VAL A 122 -0.83 -6.40 1.10
CA VAL A 122 -2.28 -6.62 1.23
C VAL A 122 -3.00 -5.39 0.71
N PHE A 123 -3.85 -5.57 -0.30
CA PHE A 123 -4.71 -4.54 -0.87
C PHE A 123 -6.14 -4.80 -0.42
N VAL A 124 -6.74 -3.82 0.27
CA VAL A 124 -8.09 -3.91 0.83
C VAL A 124 -9.00 -2.95 0.07
N VAL A 125 -9.99 -3.49 -0.63
CA VAL A 125 -10.93 -2.74 -1.47
C VAL A 125 -12.31 -2.79 -0.81
N LEU A 126 -12.70 -1.69 -0.15
CA LEU A 126 -13.95 -1.60 0.61
C LEU A 126 -15.07 -0.90 -0.16
N GLY A 127 -14.73 -0.20 -1.23
CA GLY A 127 -15.71 0.43 -2.09
C GLY A 127 -16.25 1.77 -1.62
N GLN A 128 -17.16 2.31 -2.40
CA GLN A 128 -17.84 3.57 -2.13
C GLN A 128 -19.34 3.41 -1.91
N TYR A 129 -19.90 4.32 -1.11
CA TYR A 129 -21.32 4.37 -0.79
C TYR A 129 -22.21 4.40 -2.05
N PRO A 130 -23.32 3.64 -2.11
CA PRO A 130 -23.88 2.77 -1.08
C PRO A 130 -23.36 1.31 -1.14
N ASN A 131 -22.43 1.00 -2.03
CA ASN A 131 -21.92 -0.34 -2.25
C ASN A 131 -20.64 -0.60 -1.44
N ASN A 132 -20.46 0.05 -0.29
CA ASN A 132 -19.31 -0.10 0.57
C ASN A 132 -19.44 -1.30 1.53
N HIS A 133 -18.29 -1.83 1.94
CA HIS A 133 -18.15 -2.80 3.02
C HIS A 133 -17.64 -2.11 4.30
N ILE A 134 -18.42 -2.18 5.38
CA ILE A 134 -18.02 -1.70 6.71
C ILE A 134 -17.32 -2.85 7.45
N ILE A 135 -16.03 -2.70 7.73
CA ILE A 135 -15.32 -3.62 8.63
C ILE A 135 -15.73 -3.31 10.08
N PRO A 136 -16.45 -4.19 10.81
CA PRO A 136 -16.93 -3.86 12.15
C PRO A 136 -15.79 -3.73 13.15
N ALA A 137 -15.94 -2.82 14.13
CA ALA A 137 -14.99 -2.66 15.23
C ALA A 137 -14.82 -3.97 16.03
N GLY A 138 -13.57 -4.40 16.23
CA GLY A 138 -13.24 -5.64 16.94
C GLY A 138 -13.53 -6.93 16.17
N SER A 139 -13.81 -6.84 14.86
CA SER A 139 -13.96 -8.01 13.98
C SER A 139 -12.63 -8.75 13.77
N VAL A 140 -12.74 -9.98 13.23
CA VAL A 140 -11.56 -10.76 12.82
C VAL A 140 -10.80 -10.06 11.70
N GLU A 141 -11.51 -9.41 10.78
CA GLU A 141 -10.95 -8.68 9.64
C GLU A 141 -10.09 -7.51 10.14
N ALA A 142 -10.65 -6.65 10.99
CA ALA A 142 -9.92 -5.54 11.61
C ALA A 142 -8.68 -6.03 12.37
N THR A 143 -8.87 -7.03 13.23
CA THR A 143 -7.78 -7.59 14.03
C THR A 143 -6.65 -8.16 13.17
N LYS A 144 -6.97 -8.81 12.04
CA LYS A 144 -5.96 -9.36 11.13
C LYS A 144 -5.15 -8.27 10.45
N ILE A 145 -5.81 -7.23 9.94
CA ILE A 145 -5.15 -6.13 9.24
C ILE A 145 -4.22 -5.38 10.21
N GLU A 146 -4.70 -5.03 11.39
CA GLU A 146 -3.90 -4.33 12.41
C GLU A 146 -2.69 -5.16 12.86
N ASN A 147 -2.87 -6.45 13.12
CA ASN A 147 -1.78 -7.33 13.52
C ASN A 147 -0.75 -7.53 12.40
N TYR A 148 -1.20 -7.59 11.14
CA TYR A 148 -0.31 -7.69 9.99
C TYR A 148 0.56 -6.42 9.87
N ILE A 149 -0.03 -5.23 9.98
CA ILE A 149 0.72 -3.96 9.97
C ILE A 149 1.67 -3.87 11.17
N ALA A 150 1.20 -4.24 12.37
CA ALA A 150 2.02 -4.26 13.58
C ALA A 150 3.21 -5.24 13.47
N GLY A 151 3.08 -6.30 12.67
CA GLY A 151 4.13 -7.25 12.34
C GLY A 151 5.10 -6.79 11.26
N GLY A 152 4.94 -5.59 10.71
CA GLY A 152 5.78 -5.05 9.62
C GLY A 152 5.18 -5.22 8.22
N GLY A 153 3.95 -5.71 8.10
CA GLY A 153 3.25 -5.91 6.83
C GLY A 153 2.85 -4.61 6.14
N ASN A 154 2.64 -4.69 4.82
CA ASN A 154 2.32 -3.54 3.98
C ASN A 154 0.86 -3.56 3.53
N VAL A 155 0.10 -2.50 3.82
CA VAL A 155 -1.34 -2.46 3.51
C VAL A 155 -1.70 -1.22 2.69
N TYR A 156 -2.33 -1.46 1.54
CA TYR A 156 -3.14 -0.48 0.84
C TYR A 156 -4.60 -0.69 1.23
N MET A 157 -5.34 0.39 1.52
CA MET A 157 -6.77 0.34 1.78
C MET A 157 -7.48 1.49 1.06
N GLU A 158 -8.51 1.16 0.29
CA GLU A 158 -9.41 2.14 -0.32
C GLU A 158 -10.85 1.98 0.16
N GLY A 159 -11.54 3.10 0.35
CA GLY A 159 -12.96 3.14 0.66
C GLY A 159 -13.46 4.55 0.87
N GLY A 160 -14.69 4.83 0.43
CA GLY A 160 -15.27 6.16 0.51
C GLY A 160 -15.61 6.61 1.94
N ASP A 161 -16.16 5.71 2.75
CA ASP A 161 -16.67 5.98 4.12
C ASP A 161 -15.75 5.44 5.25
N VAL A 162 -14.71 4.65 4.92
CA VAL A 162 -13.95 3.86 5.92
C VAL A 162 -13.21 4.74 6.94
N TRP A 163 -12.91 5.99 6.60
CA TRP A 163 -12.06 6.87 7.40
C TRP A 163 -12.85 7.75 8.36
N TYR A 164 -14.02 8.27 7.95
CA TYR A 164 -14.83 9.21 8.73
C TYR A 164 -16.16 8.59 9.18
N PHE A 165 -16.96 8.07 8.25
CA PHE A 165 -18.34 7.70 8.54
C PHE A 165 -18.47 6.33 9.20
N ASP A 166 -17.77 5.32 8.67
CA ASP A 166 -17.83 3.95 9.17
C ASP A 166 -17.49 3.86 10.68
N PRO A 167 -16.42 4.49 11.20
CA PRO A 167 -16.13 4.50 12.63
C PRO A 167 -17.27 5.05 13.50
N ILE A 168 -18.02 6.05 13.01
CA ILE A 168 -19.14 6.66 13.74
C ILE A 168 -20.31 5.68 13.90
N VAL A 169 -20.51 4.80 12.91
CA VAL A 169 -21.62 3.83 12.87
C VAL A 169 -21.22 2.42 13.34
N GLY A 170 -20.01 2.25 13.87
CA GLY A 170 -19.53 1.00 14.47
C GLY A 170 -18.52 0.21 13.64
N GLY A 171 -18.00 0.80 12.56
CA GLY A 171 -16.81 0.34 11.85
C GLY A 171 -15.54 0.49 12.69
N HIS A 172 -14.48 -0.22 12.32
CA HIS A 172 -13.17 -0.12 12.98
C HIS A 172 -12.45 1.17 12.55
N ASP A 173 -11.86 1.88 13.52
CA ASP A 173 -11.08 3.08 13.27
C ASP A 173 -9.62 2.71 12.95
N PHE A 174 -9.30 2.68 11.64
CA PHE A 174 -7.93 2.49 11.14
C PHE A 174 -7.09 3.77 11.12
N GLY A 175 -7.70 4.93 11.42
CA GLY A 175 -7.07 6.26 11.34
C GLY A 175 -5.72 6.33 12.08
N PRO A 176 -5.62 5.90 13.35
CA PRO A 176 -4.37 5.89 14.09
C PRO A 176 -3.23 5.12 13.40
N THR A 177 -3.52 3.92 12.86
CA THR A 177 -2.50 3.08 12.22
C THR A 177 -2.12 3.61 10.83
N PHE A 178 -3.07 4.20 10.10
CA PHE A 178 -2.83 4.80 8.78
C PHE A 178 -2.31 6.24 8.86
N GLY A 179 -2.20 6.82 10.06
CA GLY A 179 -1.77 8.20 10.23
C GLY A 179 -2.77 9.20 9.64
N ILE A 180 -4.06 8.84 9.63
CA ILE A 180 -5.15 9.60 9.05
C ILE A 180 -5.93 10.32 10.15
N ASN A 181 -6.18 11.61 9.94
CA ASN A 181 -7.11 12.44 10.68
C ASN A 181 -8.35 12.69 9.80
N PRO A 182 -9.49 12.05 10.08
CA PRO A 182 -10.68 12.22 9.27
C PRO A 182 -11.34 13.59 9.51
N ILE A 183 -11.70 14.30 8.44
CA ILE A 183 -12.20 15.68 8.49
C ILE A 183 -13.72 15.74 8.24
N SER A 184 -14.20 15.08 7.20
CA SER A 184 -15.63 15.05 6.86
C SER A 184 -15.99 13.89 5.91
N ASP A 185 -17.24 13.45 5.95
CA ASP A 185 -17.89 12.42 5.10
C ASP A 185 -18.04 12.79 3.60
N GLY A 186 -17.48 13.92 3.17
CA GLY A 186 -17.74 14.47 1.84
C GLY A 186 -19.22 14.72 1.54
N ALA A 187 -19.58 14.71 0.26
CA ALA A 187 -20.91 14.95 -0.24
C ALA A 187 -21.38 13.90 -1.26
N SER A 188 -22.69 13.81 -1.42
CA SER A 188 -23.30 12.93 -2.41
C SER A 188 -23.14 13.46 -3.84
N GLY A 189 -23.04 12.56 -4.82
CA GLY A 189 -23.07 12.90 -6.24
C GLY A 189 -21.73 13.23 -6.89
N GLY A 190 -20.64 12.95 -6.18
CA GLY A 190 -19.26 13.02 -6.66
C GLY A 190 -18.59 14.36 -6.45
N GLU A 191 -17.45 14.35 -5.79
CA GLU A 191 -16.57 15.50 -5.56
C GLU A 191 -15.16 15.27 -6.12
N LEU A 192 -14.78 14.03 -6.38
CA LEU A 192 -13.47 13.68 -6.95
C LEU A 192 -13.44 13.99 -8.45
N SER A 193 -12.36 14.66 -8.88
CA SER A 193 -12.21 15.10 -10.27
C SER A 193 -10.79 14.94 -10.82
N ASN A 194 -9.77 15.52 -10.17
CA ASN A 194 -8.38 15.22 -10.49
C ASN A 194 -7.61 14.99 -9.19
N ILE A 195 -6.90 13.86 -9.16
CA ILE A 195 -6.12 13.38 -8.04
C ILE A 195 -4.65 13.71 -8.34
N VAL A 196 -4.09 14.63 -7.57
CA VAL A 196 -2.69 15.07 -7.68
C VAL A 196 -1.86 14.27 -6.70
N GLY A 197 -0.72 13.77 -7.18
CA GLY A 197 0.22 13.01 -6.36
C GLY A 197 1.17 13.92 -5.59
N HIS A 198 1.47 13.53 -4.35
CA HIS A 198 2.42 14.17 -3.45
C HIS A 198 3.46 13.15 -2.95
N SER A 199 4.49 13.62 -2.23
CA SER A 199 5.53 12.75 -1.67
C SER A 199 6.15 11.84 -2.75
N PHE A 200 6.22 10.52 -2.54
CA PHE A 200 6.74 9.57 -3.53
C PHE A 200 5.84 9.40 -4.77
N ALA A 201 4.60 9.90 -4.74
CA ALA A 201 3.69 9.94 -5.89
C ALA A 201 3.72 11.30 -6.63
N ALA A 202 4.62 12.22 -6.26
CA ALA A 202 4.71 13.53 -6.91
C ALA A 202 4.86 13.43 -8.44
N GLY A 203 3.96 14.07 -9.17
CA GLY A 203 3.91 14.04 -10.64
C GLY A 203 3.15 12.85 -11.22
N LEU A 204 2.59 11.97 -10.38
CA LEU A 204 1.64 10.93 -10.79
C LEU A 204 0.20 11.45 -10.64
N ASP A 205 -0.16 12.35 -11.54
CA ASP A 205 -1.47 13.04 -11.51
C ASP A 205 -2.48 12.36 -12.44
N TYR A 206 -3.70 12.16 -11.94
CA TYR A 206 -4.75 11.43 -12.65
C TYR A 206 -6.01 12.27 -12.77
N ALA A 207 -6.64 12.22 -13.94
CA ALA A 207 -8.06 12.51 -14.03
C ALA A 207 -8.86 11.37 -13.37
N TYR A 208 -10.00 11.69 -12.79
CA TYR A 208 -10.91 10.76 -12.13
C TYR A 208 -12.23 10.68 -12.89
N ASN A 209 -12.88 9.52 -12.88
CA ASN A 209 -14.23 9.38 -13.43
C ASN A 209 -15.24 10.15 -12.56
N VAL A 210 -15.53 11.40 -12.92
CA VAL A 210 -16.43 12.27 -12.15
C VAL A 210 -17.82 11.63 -11.98
N GLY A 211 -18.31 11.62 -10.74
CA GLY A 211 -19.64 11.13 -10.39
C GLY A 211 -19.71 9.62 -10.16
N THR A 212 -18.57 8.91 -10.15
CA THR A 212 -18.51 7.52 -9.70
C THR A 212 -18.29 7.41 -8.19
N ASP A 213 -17.90 8.50 -7.54
CA ASP A 213 -17.76 8.60 -6.10
C ASP A 213 -19.02 9.19 -5.43
N ASN A 214 -19.17 8.92 -4.14
CA ASN A 214 -20.32 9.32 -3.37
C ASN A 214 -19.91 9.29 -1.90
N TYR A 215 -19.95 10.44 -1.23
CA TYR A 215 -19.37 10.61 0.10
C TYR A 215 -17.90 10.16 0.16
N PRO A 216 -16.99 10.77 -0.63
CA PRO A 216 -15.56 10.54 -0.44
C PRO A 216 -15.09 11.25 0.83
N ASP A 217 -14.54 10.51 1.78
CA ASP A 217 -14.00 11.11 2.99
C ASP A 217 -12.89 12.12 2.70
N HIS A 218 -12.99 13.30 3.31
CA HIS A 218 -11.87 14.25 3.36
C HIS A 218 -10.96 13.87 4.52
N ILE A 219 -9.67 13.64 4.24
CA ILE A 219 -8.73 13.08 5.20
C ILE A 219 -7.42 13.86 5.23
N ASP A 220 -6.94 14.24 6.41
CA ASP A 220 -5.65 14.91 6.59
C ASP A 220 -4.60 13.97 7.20
N PRO A 221 -3.30 14.20 6.98
CA PRO A 221 -2.27 13.48 7.71
C PRO A 221 -2.25 13.88 9.20
N THR A 222 -2.03 12.92 10.08
CA THR A 222 -1.62 13.17 11.48
C THR A 222 -0.11 13.40 11.56
N GLY A 223 0.44 13.61 12.76
CA GLY A 223 1.89 13.79 12.96
C GLY A 223 2.77 12.60 12.56
N THR A 224 2.20 11.42 12.28
CA THR A 224 2.95 10.26 11.76
C THR A 224 2.72 10.03 10.26
N GLY A 225 1.56 10.42 9.73
CA GLY A 225 1.24 10.29 8.32
C GLY A 225 1.83 11.42 7.47
N PHE A 226 1.77 11.23 6.14
CA PHE A 226 2.14 12.24 5.16
C PHE A 226 1.13 12.28 4.01
N LEU A 227 0.92 13.47 3.46
CA LEU A 227 0.04 13.65 2.31
C LEU A 227 0.58 12.88 1.10
N LEU A 228 -0.28 12.09 0.48
CA LEU A 228 0.02 11.33 -0.73
C LEU A 228 -0.84 11.77 -1.92
N HIS A 229 -2.12 12.07 -1.71
CA HIS A 229 -3.04 12.48 -2.78
C HIS A 229 -3.98 13.61 -2.36
N GLU A 230 -4.18 14.58 -3.25
CA GLU A 230 -5.10 15.72 -3.09
C GLU A 230 -6.05 15.79 -4.30
N ASN A 231 -7.33 15.97 -4.06
CA ASN A 231 -8.29 16.35 -5.09
C ASN A 231 -8.20 17.86 -5.34
N THR A 232 -8.29 18.29 -6.60
CA THR A 232 -8.09 19.71 -6.95
C THR A 232 -9.37 20.55 -6.99
N SER A 233 -10.54 19.93 -7.08
CA SER A 233 -11.81 20.66 -7.20
C SER A 233 -13.00 19.80 -6.73
N PRO A 234 -13.56 20.07 -5.52
CA PRO A 234 -13.05 21.00 -4.51
C PRO A 234 -11.68 20.54 -3.97
N VAL A 235 -10.89 21.45 -3.41
CA VAL A 235 -9.58 21.10 -2.86
C VAL A 235 -9.74 20.39 -1.53
N PHE A 236 -9.31 19.14 -1.45
CA PHE A 236 -9.21 18.36 -0.21
C PHE A 236 -8.24 17.19 -0.36
N ASN A 237 -7.65 16.78 0.75
CA ASN A 237 -6.76 15.64 0.81
C ASN A 237 -7.57 14.33 0.78
N CYS A 238 -7.15 13.37 -0.05
CA CYS A 238 -7.90 12.14 -0.33
C CYS A 238 -7.02 10.89 -0.35
N GLY A 239 -5.73 11.01 0.02
CA GLY A 239 -4.85 9.86 0.21
C GLY A 239 -3.66 10.19 1.11
N ILE A 240 -3.41 9.30 2.07
CA ILE A 240 -2.39 9.46 3.10
C ILE A 240 -1.51 8.21 3.13
N GLY A 241 -0.19 8.41 3.20
CA GLY A 241 0.75 7.33 3.50
C GLY A 241 1.24 7.42 4.95
N ASN A 242 1.61 6.29 5.53
CA ASN A 242 2.24 6.22 6.85
C ASN A 242 3.21 5.04 6.95
N GLN A 243 4.14 5.09 7.90
CA GLN A 243 5.13 4.05 8.16
C GLN A 243 5.19 3.74 9.66
N PRO A 244 4.18 3.05 10.22
CA PRO A 244 4.22 2.57 11.60
C PRO A 244 5.26 1.43 11.73
N ALA A 245 4.87 0.25 12.24
CA ALA A 245 5.77 -0.90 12.21
C ALA A 245 5.96 -1.44 10.77
N GLY A 246 4.85 -1.51 10.03
CA GLY A 246 4.81 -1.75 8.59
C GLY A 246 4.65 -0.45 7.79
N ARG A 247 4.00 -0.53 6.63
CA ARG A 247 3.75 0.63 5.78
C ARG A 247 2.32 0.62 5.27
N THR A 248 1.69 1.79 5.27
CA THR A 248 0.27 1.91 4.95
C THR A 248 0.02 3.02 3.94
N ILE A 249 -0.97 2.80 3.08
CA ILE A 249 -1.52 3.80 2.16
C ILE A 249 -3.05 3.70 2.27
N GLY A 250 -3.70 4.78 2.71
CA GLY A 250 -5.15 4.88 2.79
C GLY A 250 -5.68 5.91 1.79
N THR A 251 -6.70 5.57 1.00
CA THR A 251 -7.33 6.49 0.04
C THR A 251 -8.84 6.55 0.22
N SER A 252 -9.42 7.73 0.02
CA SER A 252 -10.88 7.94 -0.04
C SER A 252 -11.44 7.81 -1.45
N PHE A 253 -10.57 7.77 -2.45
CA PHE A 253 -10.90 7.46 -3.84
C PHE A 253 -10.60 5.99 -4.15
N GLU A 254 -11.21 5.49 -5.22
CA GLU A 254 -11.08 4.11 -5.67
C GLU A 254 -10.06 4.04 -6.81
N PHE A 255 -9.03 3.19 -6.68
CA PHE A 255 -7.93 3.07 -7.63
C PHE A 255 -8.42 2.77 -9.06
N GLY A 256 -9.46 1.95 -9.18
CA GLY A 256 -10.05 1.57 -10.46
C GLY A 256 -10.72 2.72 -11.22
N GLN A 257 -10.98 3.86 -10.59
CA GLN A 257 -11.60 5.03 -11.21
C GLN A 257 -10.59 6.08 -11.72
N LEU A 258 -9.29 5.84 -11.47
CA LEU A 258 -8.22 6.64 -12.06
C LEU A 258 -8.14 6.39 -13.57
N ILE A 259 -8.16 7.47 -14.34
CA ILE A 259 -8.08 7.44 -15.80
C ILE A 259 -6.61 7.47 -16.21
N ASP A 260 -6.15 6.42 -16.90
CA ASP A 260 -4.80 6.39 -17.46
C ASP A 260 -4.63 7.51 -18.49
N GLY A 261 -3.48 8.20 -18.42
CA GLY A 261 -3.14 9.32 -19.29
C GLY A 261 -1.65 9.38 -19.57
N ALA A 262 -1.00 10.48 -19.20
CA ALA A 262 0.46 10.61 -19.31
C ALA A 262 1.22 9.65 -18.36
N VAL A 263 0.58 9.32 -17.24
CA VAL A 263 0.95 8.26 -16.30
C VAL A 263 -0.17 7.23 -16.26
N THR A 264 0.17 6.00 -15.90
CA THR A 264 -0.75 4.86 -15.84
C THR A 264 -0.89 4.34 -14.43
N LYS A 265 -2.00 3.67 -14.13
CA LYS A 265 -2.20 2.93 -12.87
C LYS A 265 -1.03 1.99 -12.54
N THR A 266 -0.36 1.41 -13.54
CA THR A 266 0.87 0.62 -13.33
C THR A 266 2.02 1.47 -12.79
N ASP A 267 2.20 2.71 -13.24
CA ASP A 267 3.20 3.64 -12.71
C ASP A 267 2.91 4.01 -11.24
N LEU A 268 1.64 4.25 -10.90
CA LEU A 268 1.24 4.50 -9.51
C LEU A 268 1.45 3.26 -8.63
N MET A 269 1.07 2.09 -9.12
CA MET A 269 1.32 0.84 -8.42
C MET A 269 2.82 0.60 -8.22
N ALA A 270 3.66 0.93 -9.20
CA ALA A 270 5.11 0.84 -9.05
C ALA A 270 5.63 1.74 -7.91
N ALA A 271 5.08 2.96 -7.80
CA ALA A 271 5.40 3.87 -6.70
C ALA A 271 4.94 3.33 -5.34
N TYR A 272 3.75 2.73 -5.27
CA TYR A 272 3.23 2.08 -4.05
C TYR A 272 4.09 0.90 -3.63
N ILE A 273 4.42 0.01 -4.55
CA ILE A 273 5.29 -1.15 -4.27
C ILE A 273 6.69 -0.68 -3.85
N ASN A 274 7.27 0.31 -4.53
CA ASN A 274 8.56 0.85 -4.14
C ASN A 274 8.53 1.45 -2.71
N PHE A 275 7.44 2.14 -2.34
CA PHE A 275 7.24 2.59 -0.97
C PHE A 275 7.09 1.40 -0.01
N PHE A 276 6.32 0.38 -0.35
CA PHE A 276 6.16 -0.82 0.46
C PHE A 276 7.43 -1.66 0.63
N ASP A 277 8.40 -1.56 -0.28
CA ASP A 277 9.69 -2.26 -0.16
C ASP A 277 10.72 -1.39 0.56
N ASN A 278 10.82 -0.13 0.18
CA ASN A 278 11.95 0.74 0.53
C ASN A 278 11.59 1.87 1.50
N GLY A 279 10.30 2.11 1.71
CA GLY A 279 9.79 3.19 2.54
C GLY A 279 9.90 4.58 1.93
N LEU A 280 9.56 5.62 2.71
CA LEU A 280 10.05 6.97 2.39
C LEU A 280 11.57 6.90 2.48
N GLY A 281 12.24 7.32 1.41
CA GLY A 281 13.68 7.23 1.41
C GLY A 281 14.29 7.98 2.61
N THR A 282 15.42 7.51 3.11
CA THR A 282 16.23 8.26 4.07
C THR A 282 17.39 8.91 3.34
N PRO A 283 17.70 10.20 3.57
CA PRO A 283 18.97 10.74 3.12
C PRO A 283 20.08 10.12 3.98
N ASP A 284 21.13 9.60 3.36
CA ASP A 284 22.29 9.02 4.05
C ASP A 284 23.56 9.68 3.52
N ILE A 285 24.12 10.57 4.32
CA ILE A 285 25.28 11.38 3.93
C ILE A 285 26.57 10.58 4.06
N THR A 286 27.39 10.64 3.02
CA THR A 286 28.77 10.13 3.06
C THR A 286 29.74 11.26 2.77
N VAL A 287 30.91 11.23 3.41
CA VAL A 287 31.99 12.19 3.19
C VAL A 287 33.30 11.47 2.94
N THR A 288 34.07 11.92 1.95
CA THR A 288 35.38 11.33 1.63
C THR A 288 36.38 12.40 1.19
N PRO A 289 37.59 12.47 1.78
CA PRO A 289 38.08 11.66 2.90
C PRO A 289 37.39 12.03 4.23
N THR A 290 37.40 11.10 5.19
CA THR A 290 36.81 11.32 6.53
C THR A 290 37.73 12.11 7.47
N SER A 291 38.97 12.39 7.04
CA SER A 291 39.92 13.24 7.73
C SER A 291 40.86 13.90 6.73
N PHE A 292 41.46 15.02 7.14
CA PHE A 292 42.47 15.74 6.36
C PHE A 292 43.76 15.82 7.16
N THR A 293 44.89 15.67 6.46
CA THR A 293 46.23 15.98 6.99
C THR A 293 46.90 16.96 6.06
N PHE A 294 47.27 18.13 6.56
CA PHE A 294 47.96 19.16 5.78
C PHE A 294 49.42 19.25 6.23
N ALA A 295 50.34 19.45 5.28
CA ALA A 295 51.76 19.67 5.57
C ALA A 295 52.26 20.87 4.75
N VAL A 296 52.49 22.00 5.43
CA VAL A 296 52.96 23.25 4.80
C VAL A 296 54.21 23.80 5.50
N PRO A 297 55.14 24.41 4.76
CA PRO A 297 56.23 25.18 5.35
C PRO A 297 55.71 26.48 6.00
N PRO A 298 56.49 27.16 6.86
CA PRO A 298 56.11 28.45 7.43
C PRO A 298 55.68 29.46 6.35
N GLY A 299 54.47 29.99 6.47
CA GLY A 299 53.87 30.94 5.53
C GLY A 299 53.25 30.32 4.26
N GLY A 300 53.27 29.00 4.11
CA GLY A 300 52.64 28.28 3.00
C GLY A 300 51.14 28.01 3.22
N THR A 301 50.45 27.62 2.15
CA THR A 301 49.04 27.21 2.14
C THR A 301 48.91 25.86 1.42
N ASP A 302 47.91 25.05 1.82
CA ASP A 302 47.55 23.78 1.19
C ASP A 302 46.02 23.69 1.09
N THR A 303 45.52 22.90 0.15
CA THR A 303 44.09 22.73 -0.11
C THR A 303 43.81 21.29 -0.49
N GLN A 304 42.79 20.71 0.13
CA GLN A 304 42.32 19.37 -0.17
C GLN A 304 40.80 19.41 -0.38
N VAL A 305 40.29 18.51 -1.21
CA VAL A 305 38.87 18.44 -1.58
C VAL A 305 38.17 17.37 -0.73
N MET A 306 37.00 17.71 -0.17
CA MET A 306 36.03 16.74 0.34
C MET A 306 34.98 16.46 -0.74
N THR A 307 34.60 15.20 -0.92
CA THR A 307 33.39 14.82 -1.64
C THR A 307 32.28 14.54 -0.64
N ILE A 308 31.11 15.16 -0.84
CA ILE A 308 29.87 14.85 -0.13
C ILE A 308 29.01 14.00 -1.07
N GLY A 309 28.60 12.83 -0.61
CA GLY A 309 27.70 11.92 -1.32
C GLY A 309 26.41 11.71 -0.55
N ASN A 310 25.39 11.21 -1.25
CA ASN A 310 24.17 10.68 -0.67
C ASN A 310 24.04 9.22 -1.11
N VAL A 311 24.16 8.27 -0.17
CA VAL A 311 23.96 6.84 -0.41
C VAL A 311 22.55 6.38 -0.02
N GLY A 312 21.74 7.32 0.48
CA GLY A 312 20.35 7.12 0.81
C GLY A 312 19.44 7.32 -0.40
N ASN A 313 18.17 6.97 -0.24
CA ASN A 313 17.13 6.99 -1.28
C ASN A 313 16.15 8.16 -1.15
N ALA A 314 16.43 9.14 -0.28
CA ALA A 314 15.77 10.45 -0.29
C ALA A 314 16.75 11.60 -0.51
N ASN A 315 16.20 12.77 -0.87
CA ASN A 315 16.96 13.99 -1.10
C ASN A 315 17.76 14.39 0.16
N LEU A 316 19.08 14.43 0.04
CA LEU A 316 19.97 15.00 1.06
C LEU A 316 19.98 16.53 0.94
N ASN A 317 19.27 17.20 1.85
CA ASN A 317 19.41 18.63 2.06
C ASN A 317 20.59 18.88 3.01
N TRP A 318 21.67 19.46 2.51
CA TRP A 318 22.87 19.75 3.30
C TRP A 318 23.26 21.23 3.19
N ASN A 319 23.88 21.75 4.24
CA ASN A 319 24.54 23.05 4.23
C ASN A 319 25.89 22.95 4.94
N ILE A 320 26.80 23.86 4.60
CA ILE A 320 28.04 24.09 5.33
C ILE A 320 28.12 25.59 5.64
N THR A 321 28.44 25.94 6.88
CA THR A 321 28.65 27.33 7.29
C THR A 321 30.14 27.57 7.49
N GLU A 322 30.65 28.69 6.97
CA GLU A 322 32.03 29.12 7.23
C GLU A 322 32.28 29.20 8.74
N GLN A 323 33.22 28.39 9.23
CA GLN A 323 33.60 28.38 10.63
C GLN A 323 35.12 28.51 10.74
N GLN A 324 35.58 29.52 11.47
CA GLN A 324 36.99 29.62 11.86
C GLN A 324 37.23 28.74 13.08
N LEU A 325 37.85 27.59 12.86
CA LEU A 325 38.26 26.71 13.94
C LEU A 325 39.74 26.97 14.28
N PRO A 326 40.07 27.32 15.54
CA PRO A 326 41.46 27.47 15.95
C PRO A 326 42.10 26.10 16.13
N LEU A 327 43.11 25.78 15.33
CA LEU A 327 44.01 24.68 15.62
C LEU A 327 44.94 25.12 16.75
N VAL A 328 44.83 24.47 17.91
CA VAL A 328 45.68 24.75 19.07
C VAL A 328 47.01 24.05 18.87
N LEU A 329 48.07 24.83 18.69
CA LEU A 329 49.43 24.33 18.58
C LEU A 329 49.94 23.84 19.95
N PRO A 330 50.91 22.90 19.98
CA PRO A 330 51.53 22.43 21.22
C PRO A 330 52.17 23.54 22.08
N ASP A 331 52.48 24.70 21.47
CA ASP A 331 53.01 25.89 22.14
C ASP A 331 51.93 26.92 22.55
N GLY A 332 50.65 26.57 22.42
CA GLY A 332 49.50 27.39 22.81
C GLY A 332 49.05 28.42 21.77
N ARG A 333 49.72 28.55 20.62
CA ARG A 333 49.29 29.44 19.53
C ARG A 333 48.06 28.87 18.80
N ARG A 334 47.21 29.75 18.26
CA ARG A 334 46.00 29.39 17.49
C ARG A 334 46.23 29.65 16.00
N LEU A 335 46.09 28.63 15.16
CA LEU A 335 46.07 28.77 13.71
C LEU A 335 44.61 28.78 13.21
N PRO A 336 44.18 29.76 12.41
CA PRO A 336 42.86 29.74 11.81
C PRO A 336 42.80 28.67 10.71
N VAL A 337 41.92 27.69 10.85
CA VAL A 337 41.48 26.83 9.74
C VAL A 337 40.19 27.44 9.19
N THR A 338 40.19 27.73 7.89
CA THR A 338 39.00 28.21 7.18
C THR A 338 38.39 27.03 6.45
N VAL A 339 37.15 26.70 6.79
CA VAL A 339 36.33 25.75 6.04
C VAL A 339 35.42 26.59 5.14
N GLN A 340 35.60 26.48 3.82
CA GLN A 340 34.76 27.12 2.80
C GLN A 340 33.86 26.09 2.13
#